data_AF-A0A846T7P0-F1
#
_entry.id   AF-A0A846T7P0-F1
#
_cell.length_a   1.000
_cell.length_b   1.000
_cell.length_c   1.000
_cell.angle_alpha   90.00
_cell.angle_beta   90.00
_cell.angle_gamma   90.00
#
_symmetry.space_group_name_H-M   'P 1'
#
loop_
_entity.id
_entity.type
_entity.pdbx_description
1 polymer ?
#
loop_
_entity_poly.entity_id
_entity_poly.type
_entity_poly.pdbx_seq_one_letter_code
_entity_poly.pdbx_strand_id
1 'polypeptide(L)'
;MSRQSPSDYMRQYHDLSVRAFGPTGLPMTGAVQVTRYQVTAALERDRLIAAIKKVLKIQHMPPLHSNYDWFAFAPGDPIQTGEPFYWQSIRRAFGFKGSPSEMREVLRLACRLGRIGAGKDIAGQPAAAMTMAAYAKQFFSLDCNGFVGNYWGLSPEVHQSNWAVITPNTEKQVLKKTDGGDYWNGWGTAAVKTLDYIPLTPRKAASEARSGDVLIIHKNGVSWSHIALVDHVTWMDGDQVNWRVVEYGEGTSESGFNTSADNHIKPFRTVKLVQGPNKKLGVGYQDGNKFKYLFAAPNSPFPPATIGRCGIATI
;
A
#
# COMPACT_ATOMS: atom_id res chain seq x y z
N MET A 1 8.78 20.51 0.39
CA MET A 1 8.57 19.72 -0.85
C MET A 1 7.08 19.52 -1.05
N SER A 2 6.52 19.87 -2.20
CA SER A 2 5.11 19.59 -2.51
C SER A 2 4.93 18.08 -2.77
N ARG A 3 4.05 17.42 -2.02
CA ARG A 3 3.66 16.03 -2.30
C ARG A 3 2.86 15.99 -3.60
N GLN A 4 3.09 14.98 -4.44
CA GLN A 4 2.25 14.74 -5.62
C GLN A 4 0.78 14.54 -5.22
N SER A 5 -0.15 14.75 -6.14
CA SER A 5 -1.57 14.53 -5.86
C SER A 5 -1.87 13.04 -5.56
N PRO A 6 -2.92 12.73 -4.77
CA PRO A 6 -3.36 11.35 -4.56
C PRO A 6 -3.63 10.59 -5.87
N SER A 7 -4.20 11.25 -6.87
CA SER A 7 -4.49 10.62 -8.17
C SER A 7 -3.20 10.32 -8.97
N ASP A 8 -2.21 11.21 -8.95
CA ASP A 8 -0.93 10.95 -9.60
C ASP A 8 -0.17 9.82 -8.92
N TYR A 9 -0.25 9.73 -7.59
CA TYR A 9 0.30 8.58 -6.87
C TYR A 9 -0.41 7.28 -7.22
N MET A 10 -1.75 7.30 -7.28
CA MET A 10 -2.56 6.13 -7.67
C MET A 10 -2.18 5.61 -9.06
N ARG A 11 -1.95 6.52 -10.02
CA ARG A 11 -1.54 6.15 -11.39
C ARG A 11 -0.23 5.37 -11.45
N GLN A 12 0.65 5.49 -10.45
CA GLN A 12 1.86 4.67 -10.39
C GLN A 12 1.56 3.17 -10.20
N TYR A 13 0.38 2.82 -9.68
CA TYR A 13 -0.10 1.44 -9.62
C TYR A 13 -0.74 1.00 -10.95
N HIS A 14 -1.28 1.94 -11.72
CA HIS A 14 -1.85 1.68 -13.06
C HIS A 14 -0.77 1.52 -14.13
N ASP A 15 0.38 2.16 -13.96
CA ASP A 15 1.50 2.10 -14.91
C ASP A 15 2.84 1.97 -14.20
N LEU A 16 3.14 0.76 -13.74
CA LEU A 16 4.41 0.41 -13.12
C LEU A 16 5.39 -0.06 -14.19
N SER A 17 6.21 0.86 -14.69
CA SER A 17 7.34 0.51 -15.56
C SER A 17 8.50 -0.13 -14.77
N VAL A 18 8.98 -1.27 -15.26
CA VAL A 18 10.08 -2.04 -14.65
C VAL A 18 11.13 -2.41 -15.68
N ARG A 19 12.40 -2.14 -15.34
CA ARG A 19 13.57 -2.69 -16.00
C ARG A 19 14.27 -3.65 -15.03
N ALA A 20 14.46 -4.88 -15.47
CA ALA A 20 15.07 -5.94 -14.70
C ALA A 20 15.99 -6.77 -15.60
N PHE A 21 16.60 -7.79 -15.00
CA PHE A 21 17.45 -8.74 -15.69
C PHE A 21 17.08 -10.15 -15.25
N GLY A 22 17.06 -11.08 -16.21
CA GLY A 22 16.79 -12.49 -15.95
C GLY A 22 17.97 -13.21 -15.28
N PRO A 23 17.86 -14.53 -15.05
CA PRO A 23 18.91 -15.31 -14.39
C PRO A 23 20.26 -15.31 -15.12
N THR A 24 20.25 -15.10 -16.43
CA THR A 24 21.43 -15.06 -17.31
C THR A 24 21.95 -13.64 -17.56
N GLY A 25 21.35 -12.61 -16.96
CA GLY A 25 21.70 -11.21 -17.21
C GLY A 25 21.07 -10.61 -18.47
N LEU A 26 20.20 -11.35 -19.17
CA LEU A 26 19.43 -10.79 -20.28
C LEU A 26 18.41 -9.76 -19.76
N PRO A 27 18.32 -8.57 -20.38
CA PRO A 27 17.40 -7.54 -19.95
C PRO A 27 15.94 -7.97 -20.14
N MET A 28 15.10 -7.58 -19.18
CA MET A 28 13.65 -7.76 -19.22
C MET A 28 13.00 -6.42 -18.88
N THR A 29 12.06 -5.98 -19.72
CA THR A 29 11.29 -4.76 -19.49
C THR A 29 9.81 -5.05 -19.60
N GLY A 30 9.01 -4.37 -18.77
CA GLY A 30 7.57 -4.48 -18.85
C GLY A 30 6.89 -3.30 -18.16
N ALA A 31 5.74 -2.92 -18.70
CA ALA A 31 4.74 -2.14 -17.98
C ALA A 31 3.79 -3.11 -17.26
N VAL A 32 3.46 -2.79 -16.02
CA VAL A 32 2.68 -3.62 -15.13
C VAL A 32 1.56 -2.81 -14.53
N GLN A 33 0.37 -3.41 -14.41
CA GLN A 33 -0.77 -2.76 -13.78
C GLN A 33 -1.27 -3.59 -12.59
N VAL A 34 -1.55 -2.91 -11.48
CA VAL A 34 -2.13 -3.50 -10.28
C VAL A 34 -3.62 -3.17 -10.27
N THR A 35 -4.44 -4.18 -10.54
CA THR A 35 -5.89 -4.02 -10.79
C THR A 35 -6.76 -4.66 -9.74
N ARG A 36 -6.20 -5.51 -8.88
CA ARG A 36 -6.95 -6.35 -7.94
C ARG A 36 -7.03 -5.71 -6.57
N TYR A 37 -8.15 -5.93 -5.89
CA TYR A 37 -8.37 -5.57 -4.50
C TYR A 37 -8.19 -6.78 -3.58
N GLN A 38 -7.36 -6.63 -2.54
CA GLN A 38 -7.21 -7.58 -1.42
C GLN A 38 -7.01 -9.06 -1.79
N VAL A 39 -5.90 -9.36 -2.46
CA VAL A 39 -5.49 -10.74 -2.75
C VAL A 39 -4.10 -11.01 -2.19
N THR A 40 -4.01 -12.04 -1.35
CA THR A 40 -2.73 -12.54 -0.86
C THR A 40 -2.19 -13.62 -1.80
N ALA A 41 -0.87 -13.62 -1.98
CA ALA A 41 -0.16 -14.61 -2.78
C ALA A 41 0.96 -15.27 -1.96
N ALA A 42 0.61 -15.77 -0.77
CA ALA A 42 1.55 -16.34 0.19
C ALA A 42 2.41 -17.48 -0.39
N LEU A 43 1.83 -18.35 -1.23
CA LEU A 43 2.59 -19.43 -1.86
C LEU A 43 3.67 -18.92 -2.81
N GLU A 44 3.36 -17.92 -3.64
CA GLU A 44 4.36 -17.35 -4.56
C GLU A 44 5.41 -16.53 -3.82
N ARG A 45 5.01 -15.80 -2.77
CA ARG A 45 5.94 -15.15 -1.83
C ARG A 45 6.96 -16.16 -1.30
N ASP A 46 6.50 -17.31 -0.80
CA ASP A 46 7.36 -18.32 -0.18
C ASP A 46 8.29 -18.98 -1.21
N ARG A 47 7.82 -19.16 -2.45
CA ARG A 47 8.65 -19.62 -3.58
C ARG A 47 9.75 -18.61 -3.95
N LEU A 48 9.40 -17.32 -4.04
CA LEU A 48 10.38 -16.26 -4.30
C LEU A 48 11.44 -16.23 -3.19
N ILE A 49 11.01 -16.27 -1.93
CA ILE A 49 11.91 -16.35 -0.77
C ILE A 49 12.82 -17.57 -0.84
N ALA A 50 12.29 -18.75 -1.18
CA ALA A 50 13.09 -19.96 -1.32
C ALA A 50 14.17 -19.81 -2.41
N ALA A 51 13.84 -19.19 -3.54
CA ALA A 51 14.80 -18.90 -4.61
C ALA A 51 15.89 -17.90 -4.15
N ILE A 52 15.51 -16.86 -3.39
CA ILE A 52 16.47 -15.91 -2.79
C ILE A 52 17.43 -16.64 -1.85
N LYS A 53 16.89 -17.46 -0.94
CA LYS A 53 17.71 -18.24 0.00
C LYS A 53 18.71 -19.13 -0.75
N LYS A 54 18.28 -19.77 -1.83
CA LYS A 54 19.15 -20.64 -2.62
C LYS A 54 20.25 -19.87 -3.33
N VAL A 55 19.93 -18.75 -4.01
CA VAL A 55 20.94 -17.97 -4.75
C VAL A 55 21.94 -17.30 -3.83
N LEU A 56 21.50 -16.82 -2.66
CA LEU A 56 22.35 -16.16 -1.66
C LEU A 56 22.99 -17.13 -0.66
N LYS A 57 22.68 -18.44 -0.76
CA LYS A 57 23.13 -19.49 0.16
C LYS A 57 22.78 -19.19 1.63
N ILE A 58 21.63 -18.58 1.87
CA ILE A 58 21.12 -18.23 3.21
C ILE A 58 20.38 -19.43 3.79
N GLN A 59 20.85 -19.95 4.93
CA GLN A 59 20.20 -21.08 5.61
C GLN A 59 19.03 -20.63 6.51
N HIS A 60 19.22 -19.54 7.25
CA HIS A 60 18.24 -19.01 8.18
C HIS A 60 17.78 -17.62 7.75
N MET A 61 16.46 -17.40 7.75
CA MET A 61 15.92 -16.04 7.65
C MET A 61 15.86 -15.43 9.04
N PRO A 62 16.05 -14.11 9.15
CA PRO A 62 15.76 -13.44 10.40
C PRO A 62 14.30 -13.66 10.82
N PRO A 63 14.02 -13.71 12.13
CA PRO A 63 12.67 -13.80 12.66
C PRO A 63 11.74 -12.76 12.04
N LEU A 64 10.47 -13.15 11.78
CA LEU A 64 9.47 -12.27 11.16
C LEU A 64 9.24 -10.95 11.93
N HIS A 65 9.61 -10.93 13.23
CA HIS A 65 9.38 -9.87 14.20
C HIS A 65 10.66 -9.15 14.68
N SER A 66 11.86 -9.56 14.22
CA SER A 66 13.07 -8.74 14.38
C SER A 66 13.11 -7.64 13.32
N ASN A 67 14.02 -6.68 13.46
CA ASN A 67 14.08 -5.41 12.71
C ASN A 67 14.10 -5.55 11.16
N TYR A 68 14.15 -4.40 10.48
CA TYR A 68 14.12 -4.24 9.03
C TYR A 68 15.32 -4.90 8.31
N ASP A 69 15.29 -6.23 8.24
CA ASP A 69 16.38 -7.00 7.66
C ASP A 69 16.41 -6.89 6.14
N TRP A 70 17.63 -6.75 5.66
CA TRP A 70 17.93 -6.57 4.25
C TRP A 70 18.86 -7.66 3.75
N PHE A 71 18.97 -7.75 2.43
CA PHE A 71 19.95 -8.58 1.75
C PHE A 71 20.38 -7.89 0.47
N ALA A 72 21.59 -8.17 0.01
CA ALA A 72 22.09 -7.67 -1.26
C ALA A 72 22.69 -8.82 -2.07
N PHE A 73 22.70 -8.66 -3.38
CA PHE A 73 23.43 -9.55 -4.26
C PHE A 73 24.89 -9.11 -4.33
N ALA A 74 25.80 -10.06 -4.53
CA ALA A 74 27.21 -9.76 -4.67
C ALA A 74 27.48 -8.87 -5.90
N PRO A 75 28.55 -8.05 -5.89
CA PRO A 75 28.99 -7.33 -7.08
C PRO A 75 29.14 -8.26 -8.29
N GLY A 76 28.65 -7.83 -9.45
CA GLY A 76 28.66 -8.64 -10.69
C GLY A 76 27.48 -9.60 -10.83
N ASP A 77 26.57 -9.67 -9.85
CA ASP A 77 25.34 -10.43 -10.00
C ASP A 77 24.45 -9.86 -11.14
N PRO A 78 23.77 -10.72 -11.92
CA PRO A 78 22.88 -10.31 -13.00
C PRO A 78 21.82 -9.27 -12.63
N ILE A 79 21.43 -9.13 -11.37
CA ILE A 79 20.41 -8.16 -10.94
C ILE A 79 20.86 -6.69 -11.13
N GLN A 80 22.18 -6.44 -11.16
CA GLN A 80 22.82 -5.16 -11.52
C GLN A 80 22.33 -3.92 -10.74
N THR A 81 21.87 -4.08 -9.50
CA THR A 81 21.42 -2.94 -8.68
C THR A 81 22.52 -2.41 -7.77
N GLY A 82 23.29 -3.30 -7.14
CA GLY A 82 24.19 -2.95 -6.02
C GLY A 82 23.45 -2.48 -4.74
N GLU A 83 22.14 -2.27 -4.82
CA GLU A 83 21.27 -1.78 -3.77
C GLU A 83 20.70 -2.92 -2.92
N PRO A 84 20.43 -2.69 -1.62
CA PRO A 84 19.81 -3.68 -0.75
C PRO A 84 18.32 -3.87 -1.06
N PHE A 85 17.87 -5.11 -0.94
CA PHE A 85 16.48 -5.52 -0.92
C PHE A 85 16.04 -5.79 0.52
N TYR A 86 14.74 -5.69 0.77
CA TYR A 86 14.18 -5.84 2.12
C TYR A 86 13.12 -6.94 2.13
N TRP A 87 13.17 -7.80 3.15
CA TRP A 87 12.24 -8.92 3.28
C TRP A 87 10.80 -8.44 3.47
N GLN A 88 10.61 -7.32 4.17
CA GLN A 88 9.32 -6.69 4.41
C GLN A 88 8.70 -6.23 3.09
N SER A 89 9.50 -5.71 2.15
CA SER A 89 9.01 -5.29 0.84
C SER A 89 8.41 -6.44 0.04
N ILE A 90 9.06 -7.61 0.08
CA ILE A 90 8.55 -8.83 -0.56
C ILE A 90 7.21 -9.21 0.03
N ARG A 91 7.13 -9.27 1.36
CA ARG A 91 5.88 -9.63 2.03
C ARG A 91 4.77 -8.63 1.69
N ARG A 92 5.06 -7.33 1.59
CA ARG A 92 4.04 -6.29 1.42
C ARG A 92 3.46 -6.34 0.02
N ALA A 93 4.31 -6.54 -0.99
CA ALA A 93 3.87 -6.71 -2.37
C ALA A 93 2.90 -7.90 -2.52
N PHE A 94 3.21 -9.05 -1.91
CA PHE A 94 2.33 -10.24 -1.97
C PHE A 94 1.21 -10.26 -0.91
N GLY A 95 1.22 -9.31 0.01
CA GLY A 95 0.26 -9.16 1.09
C GLY A 95 -0.66 -7.96 0.89
N PHE A 96 -0.90 -7.54 -0.36
CA PHE A 96 -1.81 -6.46 -0.77
C PHE A 96 -1.49 -5.05 -0.20
N LYS A 97 -0.23 -4.81 0.20
CA LYS A 97 0.20 -3.64 0.98
C LYS A 97 1.37 -2.89 0.37
N GLY A 98 1.94 -3.40 -0.72
CA GLY A 98 3.16 -2.86 -1.33
C GLY A 98 2.95 -1.47 -1.92
N SER A 99 3.96 -0.61 -1.76
CA SER A 99 4.11 0.61 -2.55
C SER A 99 4.52 0.29 -4.00
N PRO A 100 4.37 1.23 -4.95
CA PRO A 100 4.84 1.01 -6.32
C PRO A 100 6.34 0.67 -6.37
N SER A 101 7.16 1.35 -5.56
CA SER A 101 8.60 1.10 -5.50
C SER A 101 8.92 -0.33 -5.02
N GLU A 102 8.20 -0.85 -4.03
CA GLU A 102 8.41 -2.22 -3.55
C GLU A 102 7.97 -3.27 -4.57
N MET A 103 6.82 -3.05 -5.22
CA MET A 103 6.35 -3.94 -6.27
C MET A 103 7.34 -4.01 -7.44
N ARG A 104 7.98 -2.88 -7.77
CA ARG A 104 9.06 -2.82 -8.77
C ARG A 104 10.26 -3.69 -8.36
N GLU A 105 10.73 -3.58 -7.12
CA GLU A 105 11.85 -4.40 -6.65
C GLU A 105 11.51 -5.88 -6.57
N VAL A 106 10.29 -6.23 -6.19
CA VAL A 106 9.82 -7.62 -6.19
C VAL A 106 9.76 -8.18 -7.61
N LEU A 107 9.38 -7.38 -8.61
CA LEU A 107 9.46 -7.80 -10.01
C LEU A 107 10.91 -7.97 -10.48
N ARG A 108 11.84 -7.11 -10.07
CA ARG A 108 13.27 -7.28 -10.36
C ARG A 108 13.80 -8.58 -9.77
N LEU A 109 13.44 -8.90 -8.52
CA LEU A 109 13.76 -10.18 -7.88
C LEU A 109 13.14 -11.34 -8.65
N ALA A 110 11.84 -11.27 -8.98
CA ALA A 110 11.14 -12.35 -9.68
C ALA A 110 11.76 -12.64 -11.06
N CYS A 111 12.17 -11.61 -11.81
CA CYS A 111 12.95 -11.75 -13.04
C CYS A 111 14.32 -12.39 -12.78
N ARG A 112 15.11 -11.83 -11.86
CA ARG A 112 16.46 -12.33 -11.54
C ARG A 112 16.47 -13.80 -11.16
N LEU A 113 15.44 -14.22 -10.43
CA LEU A 113 15.34 -15.57 -9.87
C LEU A 113 14.69 -16.54 -10.85
N GLY A 114 14.18 -16.09 -12.00
CA GLY A 114 13.53 -16.93 -13.00
C GLY A 114 12.09 -17.32 -12.64
N ARG A 115 11.44 -16.58 -11.71
CA ARG A 115 10.00 -16.71 -11.46
C ARG A 115 9.18 -16.15 -12.63
N ILE A 116 9.76 -15.23 -13.41
CA ILE A 116 9.19 -14.66 -14.63
C ILE A 116 10.04 -15.09 -15.82
N GLY A 117 9.40 -15.63 -16.86
CA GLY A 117 10.04 -16.06 -18.10
C GLY A 117 9.74 -17.52 -18.42
N ALA A 118 10.56 -18.13 -19.28
CA ALA A 118 10.43 -19.53 -19.66
C ALA A 118 11.24 -20.45 -18.74
N GLY A 119 10.74 -21.66 -18.50
CA GLY A 119 11.50 -22.73 -17.85
C GLY A 119 11.36 -22.77 -16.32
N LYS A 120 12.49 -22.98 -15.64
CA LYS A 120 12.56 -23.16 -14.19
C LYS A 120 13.32 -22.01 -13.54
N ASP A 121 12.90 -21.65 -12.33
CA ASP A 121 13.58 -20.71 -11.47
C ASP A 121 14.88 -21.30 -10.90
N ILE A 122 15.64 -20.47 -10.17
CA ILE A 122 16.90 -20.91 -9.53
C ILE A 122 16.67 -22.06 -8.55
N ALA A 123 15.50 -22.14 -7.92
CA ALA A 123 15.12 -23.23 -7.02
C ALA A 123 14.74 -24.54 -7.76
N GLY A 124 14.59 -24.51 -9.08
CA GLY A 124 14.17 -25.65 -9.91
C GLY A 124 12.66 -25.78 -10.08
N GLN A 125 11.88 -24.80 -9.60
CA GLN A 125 10.44 -24.75 -9.75
C GLN A 125 10.07 -24.13 -11.10
N PRO A 126 8.95 -24.52 -11.73
CA PRO A 126 8.46 -23.83 -12.92
C PRO A 126 8.29 -22.33 -12.68
N ALA A 127 8.58 -21.52 -13.70
CA ALA A 127 8.27 -20.10 -13.71
C ALA A 127 6.77 -19.89 -13.40
N ALA A 128 6.45 -18.87 -12.62
CA ALA A 128 5.09 -18.58 -12.21
C ALA A 128 4.27 -17.93 -13.34
N ALA A 129 4.94 -17.15 -14.20
CA ALA A 129 4.33 -16.48 -15.34
C ALA A 129 5.35 -16.20 -16.45
N MET A 130 4.86 -16.08 -17.68
CA MET A 130 5.72 -15.80 -18.85
C MET A 130 6.19 -14.35 -18.93
N THR A 131 5.41 -13.40 -18.42
CA THR A 131 5.68 -11.96 -18.52
C THR A 131 5.49 -11.25 -17.18
N MET A 132 6.10 -10.07 -17.02
CA MET A 132 5.92 -9.24 -15.81
C MET A 132 4.45 -8.85 -15.59
N ALA A 133 3.75 -8.48 -16.66
CA ALA A 133 2.33 -8.13 -16.61
C ALA A 133 1.48 -9.31 -16.12
N ALA A 134 1.70 -10.52 -16.64
CA ALA A 134 0.99 -11.72 -16.20
C ALA A 134 1.30 -12.06 -14.73
N TYR A 135 2.57 -11.94 -14.33
CA TYR A 135 3.00 -12.16 -12.94
C TYR A 135 2.29 -11.23 -11.97
N ALA A 136 2.33 -9.93 -12.23
CA ALA A 136 1.73 -8.93 -11.37
C ALA A 136 0.20 -9.04 -11.33
N LYS A 137 -0.45 -9.29 -12.47
CA LYS A 137 -1.90 -9.53 -12.53
C LYS A 137 -2.31 -10.71 -11.66
N GLN A 138 -1.48 -11.74 -11.58
CA GLN A 138 -1.76 -12.93 -10.78
C GLN A 138 -1.47 -12.74 -9.29
N PHE A 139 -0.41 -12.00 -8.93
CA PHE A 139 0.13 -12.03 -7.57
C PHE A 139 0.13 -10.69 -6.82
N PHE A 140 -0.08 -9.56 -7.50
CA PHE A 140 -0.15 -8.25 -6.86
C PHE A 140 -1.58 -7.75 -6.75
N SER A 141 -1.83 -7.08 -5.64
CA SER A 141 -3.05 -6.36 -5.36
C SER A 141 -2.74 -5.24 -4.36
N LEU A 142 -3.72 -4.39 -4.10
CA LEU A 142 -3.63 -3.36 -3.08
C LEU A 142 -4.95 -3.29 -2.32
N ASP A 143 -4.90 -2.87 -1.06
CA ASP A 143 -6.09 -2.50 -0.31
C ASP A 143 -6.10 -1.01 0.06
N CYS A 144 -7.25 -0.55 0.53
CA CYS A 144 -7.50 0.85 0.81
C CYS A 144 -6.53 1.44 1.84
N ASN A 145 -6.24 0.68 2.89
CA ASN A 145 -5.30 1.10 3.94
C ASN A 145 -3.84 1.07 3.44
N GLY A 146 -3.51 0.10 2.59
CA GLY A 146 -2.25 0.02 1.87
C GLY A 146 -2.01 1.26 1.02
N PHE A 147 -2.99 1.63 0.20
CA PHE A 147 -2.91 2.84 -0.61
C PHE A 147 -2.69 4.11 0.22
N VAL A 148 -3.52 4.34 1.24
CA VAL A 148 -3.48 5.57 2.06
C VAL A 148 -2.23 5.62 2.93
N GLY A 149 -1.86 4.52 3.57
CA GLY A 149 -0.63 4.38 4.34
C GLY A 149 0.60 4.66 3.48
N ASN A 150 0.67 4.03 2.31
CA ASN A 150 1.78 4.25 1.39
C ASN A 150 1.83 5.68 0.85
N TYR A 151 0.69 6.31 0.53
CA TYR A 151 0.69 7.71 0.09
C TYR A 151 1.26 8.65 1.16
N TRP A 152 0.91 8.43 2.43
CA TRP A 152 1.38 9.24 3.55
C TRP A 152 2.75 8.83 4.10
N GLY A 153 3.34 7.74 3.62
CA GLY A 153 4.60 7.21 4.16
C GLY A 153 4.44 6.68 5.59
N LEU A 154 3.24 6.25 5.95
CA LEU A 154 2.88 5.70 7.26
C LEU A 154 2.54 4.21 7.12
N SER A 155 2.34 3.51 8.23
CA SER A 155 2.13 2.06 8.17
C SER A 155 0.88 1.68 7.39
N PRO A 156 1.01 0.91 6.29
CA PRO A 156 -0.14 0.32 5.62
C PRO A 156 -0.80 -0.80 6.46
N GLU A 157 -0.17 -1.23 7.57
CA GLU A 157 -0.67 -2.27 8.49
C GLU A 157 -1.47 -1.71 9.67
N VAL A 158 -1.31 -0.43 10.01
CA VAL A 158 -2.11 0.20 11.06
C VAL A 158 -3.53 0.38 10.55
N HIS A 159 -4.46 -0.42 11.09
CA HIS A 159 -5.87 -0.42 10.71
C HIS A 159 -6.50 1.00 10.73
N GLN A 160 -7.37 1.32 9.76
CA GLN A 160 -7.92 2.67 9.59
C GLN A 160 -8.63 3.24 10.83
N SER A 161 -9.18 2.40 11.70
CA SER A 161 -9.78 2.85 12.97
C SER A 161 -8.80 3.61 13.85
N ASN A 162 -7.54 3.21 13.81
CA ASN A 162 -6.50 3.75 14.66
C ASN A 162 -6.06 5.12 14.16
N TRP A 163 -6.12 5.35 12.85
CA TRP A 163 -5.92 6.67 12.27
C TRP A 163 -6.99 7.65 12.74
N ALA A 164 -8.26 7.22 12.79
CA ALA A 164 -9.38 8.07 13.18
C ALA A 164 -9.47 8.35 14.69
N VAL A 165 -9.16 7.35 15.53
CA VAL A 165 -9.33 7.41 16.98
C VAL A 165 -8.28 6.52 17.65
N ILE A 166 -7.21 7.10 18.20
CA ILE A 166 -6.44 6.42 19.24
C ILE A 166 -6.75 7.02 20.61
N THR A 167 -7.16 6.12 21.48
CA THR A 167 -7.11 6.23 22.93
C THR A 167 -5.99 5.33 23.43
N PRO A 168 -5.43 5.55 24.63
CA PRO A 168 -4.44 4.65 25.22
C PRO A 168 -4.89 3.17 25.25
N ASN A 169 -6.20 2.91 25.30
CA ASN A 169 -6.76 1.56 25.27
C ASN A 169 -6.79 0.94 23.87
N THR A 170 -7.04 1.73 22.82
CA THR A 170 -7.02 1.23 21.43
C THR A 170 -5.59 1.03 20.95
N GLU A 171 -4.67 1.92 21.32
CA GLU A 171 -3.23 1.71 21.12
C GLU A 171 -2.76 0.41 21.80
N LYS A 172 -3.09 0.20 23.08
CA LYS A 172 -2.80 -1.07 23.77
C LYS A 172 -3.44 -2.28 23.10
N GLN A 173 -4.64 -2.19 22.53
CA GLN A 173 -5.27 -3.30 21.81
C GLN A 173 -4.57 -3.61 20.48
N VAL A 174 -4.13 -2.57 19.76
CA VAL A 174 -3.35 -2.71 18.54
C VAL A 174 -2.02 -3.38 18.84
N LEU A 175 -1.32 -2.93 19.90
CA LEU A 175 -0.06 -3.51 20.35
C LEU A 175 -0.26 -4.93 20.95
N LYS A 176 -1.32 -5.19 21.73
CA LYS A 176 -1.59 -6.51 22.32
C LYS A 176 -1.91 -7.58 21.27
N LYS A 177 -2.54 -7.21 20.14
CA LYS A 177 -2.73 -8.13 19.00
C LYS A 177 -1.45 -8.35 18.19
N THR A 178 -0.37 -7.64 18.50
CA THR A 178 0.93 -7.84 17.86
C THR A 178 1.86 -8.75 18.65
N ASP A 179 1.61 -9.02 19.93
CA ASP A 179 2.50 -9.83 20.78
C ASP A 179 2.51 -11.33 20.40
N GLY A 180 1.61 -11.79 19.52
CA GLY A 180 1.52 -13.19 19.07
C GLY A 180 1.87 -13.43 17.60
N GLY A 181 2.23 -12.40 16.82
CA GLY A 181 2.42 -12.54 15.37
C GLY A 181 1.14 -12.74 14.54
N ASP A 182 0.00 -12.89 15.20
CA ASP A 182 -1.33 -13.10 14.61
C ASP A 182 -2.08 -11.79 14.36
N TYR A 183 -1.48 -10.83 13.63
CA TYR A 183 -2.35 -9.87 12.96
C TYR A 183 -3.16 -10.64 11.91
N TRP A 184 -4.45 -10.31 11.75
CA TRP A 184 -5.43 -11.07 10.96
C TRP A 184 -5.06 -11.28 9.47
N ASN A 185 -3.97 -10.66 9.01
CA ASN A 185 -3.40 -10.78 7.68
C ASN A 185 -1.98 -11.42 7.66
N GLY A 186 -1.48 -11.98 8.77
CA GLY A 186 -0.20 -12.70 8.87
C GLY A 186 1.03 -11.82 9.11
N TRP A 187 0.84 -10.62 9.65
CA TRP A 187 1.91 -9.63 9.86
C TRP A 187 2.32 -9.51 11.32
N GLY A 188 3.64 -9.54 11.57
CA GLY A 188 4.19 -9.53 12.92
C GLY A 188 4.29 -8.14 13.56
N THR A 189 4.62 -8.12 14.85
CA THR A 189 4.92 -6.96 15.70
C THR A 189 5.85 -5.94 15.05
N ALA A 190 6.84 -6.41 14.28
CA ALA A 190 7.79 -5.53 13.60
C ALA A 190 7.09 -4.55 12.65
N ALA A 191 6.07 -4.95 11.88
CA ALA A 191 5.42 -4.06 10.90
C ALA A 191 4.52 -2.97 11.53
N VAL A 192 4.09 -3.18 12.78
CA VAL A 192 3.33 -2.20 13.56
C VAL A 192 4.26 -1.29 14.36
N LYS A 193 5.37 -1.82 14.88
CA LYS A 193 6.36 -1.05 15.68
C LYS A 193 7.31 -0.18 14.85
N THR A 194 7.32 -0.35 13.53
CA THR A 194 8.31 0.26 12.64
C THR A 194 7.92 1.65 12.12
N LEU A 195 6.77 2.19 12.50
CA LEU A 195 6.19 3.33 11.82
C LEU A 195 5.67 4.35 12.82
N ASP A 196 6.15 5.58 12.63
CA ASP A 196 5.53 6.75 13.19
C ASP A 196 4.04 6.70 12.85
N TYR A 197 3.23 6.58 13.89
CA TYR A 197 1.79 6.70 13.79
C TYR A 197 1.44 8.16 14.06
N ILE A 198 0.62 8.74 13.18
CA ILE A 198 0.15 10.12 13.33
C ILE A 198 -1.37 10.07 13.50
N PRO A 199 -1.90 10.39 14.69
CA PRO A 199 -3.34 10.52 14.88
C PRO A 199 -3.93 11.53 13.90
N LEU A 200 -5.03 11.18 13.26
CA LEU A 200 -5.72 12.09 12.38
C LEU A 200 -6.55 13.08 13.18
N THR A 201 -6.51 14.34 12.76
CA THR A 201 -7.31 15.40 13.37
C THR A 201 -8.64 15.52 12.62
N PRO A 202 -9.80 15.33 13.27
CA PRO A 202 -11.08 15.47 12.58
C PRO A 202 -11.33 16.91 12.14
N ARG A 203 -11.79 17.10 10.89
CA ARG A 203 -12.24 18.42 10.42
C ARG A 203 -13.54 18.83 11.12
N LYS A 204 -13.70 20.11 11.46
CA LYS A 204 -14.86 20.62 12.20
C LYS A 204 -15.85 21.41 11.34
N ALA A 205 -15.44 21.82 10.13
CA ALA A 205 -16.31 22.53 9.19
C ALA A 205 -15.94 22.19 7.74
N ALA A 206 -16.88 22.42 6.81
CA ALA A 206 -16.67 22.21 5.37
C ALA A 206 -15.52 23.09 4.82
N SER A 207 -15.39 24.31 5.35
CA SER A 207 -14.35 25.28 5.01
C SER A 207 -12.93 24.81 5.36
N GLU A 208 -12.78 23.75 6.16
CA GLU A 208 -11.48 23.17 6.51
C GLU A 208 -11.05 22.05 5.57
N ALA A 209 -11.93 21.55 4.69
CA ALA A 209 -11.58 20.47 3.77
C ALA A 209 -10.41 20.87 2.85
N ARG A 210 -9.42 19.99 2.69
CA ARG A 210 -8.24 20.23 1.83
C ARG A 210 -7.92 19.00 1.00
N SER A 211 -7.24 19.18 -0.13
CA SER A 211 -6.55 18.09 -0.81
C SER A 211 -5.54 17.42 0.13
N GLY A 212 -5.47 16.09 0.06
CA GLY A 212 -4.71 15.24 0.99
C GLY A 212 -5.51 14.79 2.22
N ASP A 213 -6.63 15.44 2.56
CA ASP A 213 -7.44 14.99 3.69
C ASP A 213 -7.87 13.53 3.54
N VAL A 214 -8.02 12.85 4.67
CA VAL A 214 -8.33 11.43 4.74
C VAL A 214 -9.81 11.26 4.99
N LEU A 215 -10.47 10.46 4.16
CA LEU A 215 -11.86 10.05 4.35
C LEU A 215 -11.90 8.66 4.96
N ILE A 216 -12.55 8.49 6.10
CA ILE A 216 -12.72 7.19 6.74
C ILE A 216 -14.21 6.86 6.83
N ILE A 217 -14.57 5.70 6.30
CA ILE A 217 -15.95 5.22 6.25
C ILE A 217 -16.29 4.49 7.54
N HIS A 218 -17.36 4.94 8.20
CA HIS A 218 -17.95 4.32 9.38
C HIS A 218 -19.34 3.77 9.03
N LYS A 219 -19.46 2.44 8.99
CA LYS A 219 -20.69 1.72 8.65
C LYS A 219 -21.54 1.54 9.90
N ASN A 220 -22.81 1.92 9.79
CA ASN A 220 -23.84 1.78 10.84
C ASN A 220 -23.47 2.36 12.21
N GLY A 221 -22.48 3.26 12.31
CA GLY A 221 -22.04 3.77 13.61
C GLY A 221 -21.20 2.78 14.44
N VAL A 222 -20.83 1.62 13.89
CA VAL A 222 -20.19 0.54 14.67
C VAL A 222 -18.85 0.08 14.09
N SER A 223 -18.64 0.12 12.77
CA SER A 223 -17.40 -0.43 12.17
C SER A 223 -16.76 0.47 11.12
N TRP A 224 -15.43 0.58 11.20
CA TRP A 224 -14.60 1.25 10.21
C TRP A 224 -14.39 0.34 9.02
N SER A 225 -14.93 0.69 7.85
CA SER A 225 -15.00 -0.24 6.72
C SER A 225 -14.07 0.09 5.56
N HIS A 226 -13.61 1.33 5.44
CA HIS A 226 -12.84 1.79 4.27
C HIS A 226 -12.14 3.12 4.53
N ILE A 227 -11.12 3.44 3.74
CA ILE A 227 -10.32 4.66 3.83
C ILE A 227 -9.93 5.16 2.43
N ALA A 228 -9.93 6.48 2.24
CA ALA A 228 -9.69 7.14 0.96
C ALA A 228 -8.97 8.48 1.15
N LEU A 229 -8.50 9.06 0.05
CA LEU A 229 -7.85 10.37 0.02
C LEU A 229 -8.67 11.37 -0.78
N VAL A 230 -8.79 12.58 -0.25
CA VAL A 230 -9.30 13.72 -1.00
C VAL A 230 -8.21 14.20 -1.95
N ASP A 231 -8.46 14.19 -3.25
CA ASP A 231 -7.50 14.58 -4.27
C ASP A 231 -7.66 16.06 -4.65
N HIS A 232 -8.89 16.52 -4.81
CA HIS A 232 -9.21 17.92 -5.13
C HIS A 232 -10.42 18.39 -4.33
N VAL A 233 -10.44 19.67 -3.93
CA VAL A 233 -11.58 20.32 -3.27
C VAL A 233 -11.78 21.72 -3.84
N THR A 234 -13.02 22.04 -4.18
CA THR A 234 -13.52 23.39 -4.41
C THR A 234 -14.63 23.66 -3.42
N TRP A 235 -14.48 24.71 -2.61
CA TRP A 235 -15.55 25.14 -1.69
C TRP A 235 -16.70 25.76 -2.48
N MET A 236 -17.92 25.41 -2.08
CA MET A 236 -19.15 25.99 -2.58
C MET A 236 -19.85 26.72 -1.42
N ASP A 237 -20.98 27.37 -1.71
CA ASP A 237 -21.72 28.11 -0.70
C ASP A 237 -22.19 27.22 0.46
N GLY A 238 -22.06 27.75 1.68
CA GLY A 238 -22.43 27.08 2.92
C GLY A 238 -21.54 25.88 3.22
N ASP A 239 -22.16 24.74 3.54
CA ASP A 239 -21.49 23.51 3.97
C ASP A 239 -21.14 22.57 2.79
N GLN A 240 -21.07 23.09 1.57
CA GLN A 240 -20.89 22.27 0.37
C GLN A 240 -19.48 22.33 -0.17
N VAL A 241 -19.00 21.19 -0.64
CA VAL A 241 -17.74 21.08 -1.38
C VAL A 241 -17.97 20.25 -2.64
N ASN A 242 -17.36 20.67 -3.75
CA ASN A 242 -17.17 19.81 -4.91
C ASN A 242 -15.76 19.24 -4.86
N TRP A 243 -15.65 17.93 -4.83
CA TRP A 243 -14.36 17.28 -4.63
C TRP A 243 -14.17 16.07 -5.52
N ARG A 244 -12.92 15.61 -5.59
CA ARG A 244 -12.55 14.31 -6.16
C ARG A 244 -11.89 13.50 -5.06
N VAL A 245 -12.25 12.22 -5.00
CA VAL A 245 -11.72 11.26 -4.02
C VAL A 245 -11.03 10.13 -4.75
N VAL A 246 -9.92 9.66 -4.19
CA VAL A 246 -9.15 8.53 -4.69
C VAL A 246 -9.15 7.46 -3.62
N GLU A 247 -9.53 6.24 -3.99
CA GLU A 247 -9.66 5.12 -3.07
C GLU A 247 -9.24 3.82 -3.74
N TYR A 248 -8.85 2.82 -2.94
CA TYR A 248 -8.49 1.49 -3.46
C TYR A 248 -9.36 0.44 -2.76
N GLY A 249 -10.66 0.47 -3.04
CA GLY A 249 -11.67 -0.37 -2.37
C GLY A 249 -12.20 -1.52 -3.21
N GLU A 250 -11.92 -1.50 -4.50
CA GLU A 250 -12.44 -2.41 -5.51
C GLU A 250 -11.38 -2.58 -6.59
N GLY A 251 -11.47 -3.67 -7.36
CA GLY A 251 -10.63 -3.80 -8.54
C GLY A 251 -11.15 -2.94 -9.69
N THR A 252 -10.30 -2.65 -10.66
CA THR A 252 -10.69 -1.94 -11.89
C THR A 252 -10.06 -2.61 -13.11
N SER A 253 -10.72 -2.53 -14.28
CA SER A 253 -10.14 -3.04 -15.52
C SER A 253 -9.09 -2.08 -16.07
N GLU A 254 -8.09 -2.61 -16.77
CA GLU A 254 -7.04 -1.81 -17.43
C GLU A 254 -7.64 -0.82 -18.43
N SER A 255 -8.68 -1.24 -19.17
CA SER A 255 -9.44 -0.38 -20.09
C SER A 255 -10.22 0.75 -19.40
N GLY A 256 -10.43 0.66 -18.09
CA GLY A 256 -11.16 1.64 -17.30
C GLY A 256 -10.28 2.73 -16.71
N PHE A 257 -8.95 2.57 -16.69
CA PHE A 257 -8.05 3.55 -16.08
C PHE A 257 -8.22 4.95 -16.64
N ASN A 258 -8.25 5.95 -15.76
CA ASN A 258 -8.44 7.36 -16.10
C ASN A 258 -9.75 7.67 -16.84
N THR A 259 -10.71 6.76 -16.86
CA THR A 259 -12.07 6.99 -17.39
C THR A 259 -13.08 7.10 -16.25
N SER A 260 -14.35 7.38 -16.57
CA SER A 260 -15.43 7.33 -15.58
C SER A 260 -15.69 5.93 -15.00
N ALA A 261 -15.15 4.88 -15.63
CA ALA A 261 -15.22 3.51 -15.15
C ALA A 261 -14.06 3.14 -14.21
N ASP A 262 -13.15 4.08 -13.92
CA ASP A 262 -12.06 3.86 -12.98
C ASP A 262 -12.59 3.78 -11.55
N ASN A 263 -12.55 2.59 -10.97
CA ASN A 263 -12.99 2.41 -9.59
C ASN A 263 -12.05 3.06 -8.57
N HIS A 264 -10.83 3.46 -8.95
CA HIS A 264 -9.85 4.00 -8.02
C HIS A 264 -9.86 5.53 -7.95
N ILE A 265 -10.15 6.20 -9.06
CA ILE A 265 -10.21 7.67 -9.15
C ILE A 265 -11.66 8.06 -9.41
N LYS A 266 -12.38 8.48 -8.37
CA LYS A 266 -13.81 8.78 -8.49
C LYS A 266 -14.04 10.07 -9.31
N PRO A 267 -15.19 10.20 -9.98
CA PRO A 267 -15.56 11.46 -10.62
C PRO A 267 -15.73 12.58 -9.58
N PHE A 268 -15.69 13.83 -10.04
CA PHE A 268 -16.05 14.97 -9.21
C PHE A 268 -17.49 14.83 -8.71
N ARG A 269 -17.71 15.15 -7.43
CA ARG A 269 -19.02 15.10 -6.79
C ARG A 269 -19.17 16.27 -5.82
N THR A 270 -20.31 16.94 -5.88
CA THR A 270 -20.73 17.85 -4.82
C THR A 270 -21.31 17.09 -3.65
N VAL A 271 -20.84 17.37 -2.45
CA VAL A 271 -21.38 16.84 -1.20
C VAL A 271 -21.60 17.97 -0.20
N LYS A 272 -22.59 17.77 0.68
CA LYS A 272 -22.76 18.60 1.87
C LYS A 272 -22.04 17.95 3.05
N LEU A 273 -21.07 18.65 3.63
CA LEU A 273 -20.34 18.20 4.81
C LEU A 273 -21.08 18.64 6.06
N VAL A 274 -21.61 17.68 6.81
CA VAL A 274 -22.39 17.91 8.02
C VAL A 274 -21.70 17.29 9.23
N GLN A 275 -22.03 17.76 10.42
CA GLN A 275 -21.64 17.11 11.66
C GLN A 275 -22.10 15.65 11.67
N GLY A 276 -21.16 14.72 11.81
CA GLY A 276 -21.52 13.30 11.79
C GLY A 276 -22.19 12.81 13.08
N PRO A 277 -22.82 11.62 13.06
CA PRO A 277 -23.51 11.02 14.21
C PRO A 277 -22.64 10.94 15.47
N ASN A 278 -21.34 10.63 15.31
CA ASN A 278 -20.36 10.77 16.38
C ASN A 278 -19.72 12.15 16.31
N LYS A 279 -20.20 13.07 17.14
CA LYS A 279 -19.77 14.47 17.13
C LYS A 279 -18.26 14.67 17.30
N LYS A 280 -17.58 13.75 18.00
CA LYS A 280 -16.13 13.83 18.24
C LYS A 280 -15.33 13.70 16.94
N LEU A 281 -15.85 12.96 15.97
CA LEU A 281 -15.24 12.71 14.66
C LEU A 281 -15.50 13.82 13.65
N GLY A 282 -16.14 14.92 14.06
CA GLY A 282 -16.27 16.11 13.22
C GLY A 282 -17.21 15.92 12.03
N VAL A 283 -16.90 16.59 10.93
CA VAL A 283 -17.75 16.66 9.75
C VAL A 283 -17.48 15.54 8.75
N GLY A 284 -18.45 15.28 7.89
CA GLY A 284 -18.38 14.28 6.84
C GLY A 284 -19.67 14.27 6.04
N TYR A 285 -19.92 13.20 5.28
CA TYR A 285 -21.15 13.08 4.51
C TYR A 285 -21.76 11.68 4.56
N GLN A 286 -23.07 11.62 4.40
CA GLN A 286 -23.82 10.37 4.31
C GLN A 286 -23.76 9.81 2.88
N ASP A 287 -23.50 8.51 2.77
CA ASP A 287 -23.49 7.76 1.51
C ASP A 287 -24.20 6.42 1.73
N GLY A 288 -25.50 6.36 1.39
CA GLY A 288 -26.35 5.21 1.71
C GLY A 288 -26.48 4.99 3.22
N ASN A 289 -26.07 3.81 3.72
CA ASN A 289 -26.04 3.47 5.15
C ASN A 289 -24.68 3.74 5.83
N LYS A 290 -23.78 4.44 5.15
CA LYS A 290 -22.43 4.74 5.63
C LYS A 290 -22.28 6.23 5.87
N PHE A 291 -21.55 6.61 6.91
CA PHE A 291 -21.08 7.98 7.10
C PHE A 291 -19.58 8.03 6.85
N LYS A 292 -19.10 8.95 5.99
CA LYS A 292 -17.68 9.13 5.71
C LYS A 292 -17.18 10.37 6.42
N TYR A 293 -16.37 10.19 7.46
CA TYR A 293 -15.79 11.27 8.25
C TYR A 293 -14.54 11.82 7.57
N LEU A 294 -14.37 13.14 7.62
CA LEU A 294 -13.25 13.85 7.05
C LEU A 294 -12.22 14.20 8.13
N PHE A 295 -10.97 13.84 7.88
CA PHE A 295 -9.87 14.16 8.75
C PHE A 295 -8.79 14.92 8.00
N ALA A 296 -8.13 15.83 8.70
CA ALA A 296 -6.98 16.55 8.18
C ALA A 296 -5.88 15.57 7.74
N ALA A 297 -5.22 15.90 6.64
CA ALA A 297 -3.97 15.28 6.24
C ALA A 297 -3.01 15.13 7.45
N PRO A 298 -2.45 13.92 7.70
CA PRO A 298 -1.47 13.75 8.76
C PRO A 298 -0.22 14.58 8.46
N ASN A 299 0.39 15.16 9.50
CA ASN A 299 1.64 15.90 9.38
C ASN A 299 2.85 14.96 9.25
N SER A 300 2.80 14.04 8.28
CA SER A 300 3.88 13.10 8.02
C SER A 300 5.09 13.83 7.43
N PRO A 301 6.26 13.77 8.10
CA PRO A 301 7.49 14.37 7.57
C PRO A 301 8.05 13.58 6.37
N PHE A 302 7.41 12.47 6.01
CA PHE A 302 7.93 11.51 5.04
C PHE A 302 7.27 11.63 3.68
N PRO A 303 8.01 11.54 2.56
CA PRO A 303 7.42 11.27 1.25
C PRO A 303 6.63 9.95 1.26
N PRO A 304 5.86 9.68 0.18
CA PRO A 304 5.21 8.39 -0.01
C PRO A 304 6.17 7.22 0.20
N ALA A 305 5.64 6.09 0.67
CA ALA A 305 6.41 4.91 1.04
C ALA A 305 7.27 4.45 -0.13
N THR A 306 8.55 4.28 0.17
CA THR A 306 9.55 3.71 -0.71
C THR A 306 10.01 2.37 -0.15
N ILE A 307 10.91 1.71 -0.88
CA ILE A 307 11.65 0.54 -0.42
C ILE A 307 12.23 0.84 0.98
N GLY A 308 12.15 -0.12 1.91
CA GLY A 308 12.80 0.06 3.23
C GLY A 308 11.99 0.86 4.26
N ARG A 309 11.07 1.71 3.81
CA ARG A 309 10.72 2.91 4.58
C ARG A 309 9.66 2.72 5.66
N CYS A 310 8.98 1.60 5.69
CA CYS A 310 8.03 1.35 6.76
C CYS A 310 8.75 0.73 7.96
N GLY A 311 9.79 1.40 8.46
CA GLY A 311 10.74 0.92 9.49
C GLY A 311 11.99 1.73 9.82
N ILE A 312 12.54 2.51 8.89
CA ILE A 312 13.79 3.31 9.04
C ILE A 312 15.02 2.40 9.34
N ALA A 313 16.12 2.48 8.60
CA ALA A 313 16.87 3.70 8.30
C ALA A 313 17.09 3.99 6.82
N THR A 314 16.82 5.25 6.45
CA THR A 314 17.63 6.00 5.48
C THR A 314 18.62 6.85 6.26
N ILE A 315 19.75 6.27 6.63
CA ILE A 315 21.09 6.90 6.72
C ILE A 315 22.09 5.79 6.44
#